data_AF-A0A3S4I465-F1
#
_entry.id   AF-A0A3S4I465-F1
#
_cell.length_a   1.000
_cell.length_b   1.000
_cell.length_c   1.000
_cell.angle_alpha   90.00
_cell.angle_beta   90.00
_cell.angle_gamma   90.00
#
_symmetry.space_group_name_H-M   'P 1'
#
loop_
_entity.id
_entity.type
_entity.pdbx_description
1 polymer ?
#
loop_
_entity_poly.entity_id
_entity_poly.type
_entity_poly.pdbx_seq_one_letter_code
_entity_poly.pdbx_strand_id
1 'polypeptide(L)'
;MDPTSLTEAGEFLHTFAIQEDDLKRVRAMGEAVLPRLDEAMDRFYQWLPSLPSTRACSPAVGAAQRAEAQAAYWRSFFSGVVDAAYLAERVCAGETHARIGLPLSSYFAGSTTRSRCFAAI
;
A
#
# COMPACT_ATOMS: atom_id res chain seq x y z
N MET A 1 13.84 12.93 -12.41
CA MET A 1 12.49 12.45 -12.09
C MET A 1 12.15 13.03 -10.74
N ASP A 2 11.10 13.84 -10.67
CA ASP A 2 10.52 14.26 -9.40
C ASP A 2 9.33 13.35 -9.12
N PRO A 3 9.48 12.34 -8.25
CA PRO A 3 8.45 11.32 -8.04
C PRO A 3 7.19 11.87 -7.32
N THR A 4 7.17 13.16 -6.99
CA THR A 4 6.00 13.88 -6.43
C THR A 4 5.33 14.81 -7.44
N SER A 5 5.84 14.87 -8.68
CA SER A 5 5.28 15.67 -9.77
C SER A 5 3.92 15.17 -10.21
N LEU A 6 2.92 16.07 -10.21
CA LEU A 6 1.59 15.77 -10.73
C LEU A 6 1.59 15.53 -12.25
N THR A 7 2.54 16.13 -12.97
CA THR A 7 2.72 15.87 -14.40
C THR A 7 3.19 14.43 -14.63
N GLU A 8 4.21 13.98 -13.88
CA GLU A 8 4.69 12.59 -13.95
C GLU A 8 3.60 11.61 -13.47
N ALA A 9 2.81 11.98 -12.46
CA ALA A 9 1.66 11.18 -12.03
C ALA A 9 0.61 11.00 -13.13
N GLY A 10 0.34 12.04 -13.93
CA GLY A 10 -0.52 11.95 -15.11
C GLY A 10 0.01 10.95 -16.15
N GLU A 11 1.33 10.93 -16.38
CA GLU A 11 1.98 9.96 -17.27
C GLU A 11 1.86 8.52 -16.74
N PHE A 12 2.01 8.31 -15.42
CA PHE A 12 1.79 7.00 -14.82
C PHE A 12 0.34 6.53 -14.95
N LEU A 13 -0.63 7.39 -14.64
CA LEU A 13 -2.05 7.04 -14.81
C LEU A 13 -2.35 6.65 -16.26
N HIS A 14 -1.81 7.39 -17.23
CA HIS A 14 -1.93 7.05 -18.65
C HIS A 14 -1.27 5.71 -18.97
N THR A 15 -0.02 5.50 -18.55
CA THR A 15 0.75 4.28 -18.80
C THR A 15 0.05 3.03 -18.27
N PHE A 16 -0.59 3.14 -17.10
CA PHE A 16 -1.34 2.05 -16.47
C PHE A 16 -2.82 2.02 -16.86
N ALA A 17 -3.25 2.85 -17.80
CA ALA A 17 -4.65 2.97 -18.24
C ALA A 17 -5.65 3.20 -17.08
N ILE A 18 -5.24 3.96 -16.07
CA ILE A 18 -6.08 4.33 -14.92
C ILE A 18 -6.85 5.60 -15.26
N GLN A 19 -8.18 5.49 -15.33
CA GLN A 19 -9.08 6.60 -15.62
C GLN A 19 -9.76 7.11 -14.34
N GLU A 20 -10.42 8.26 -14.44
CA GLU A 20 -11.18 8.83 -13.31
C GLU A 20 -12.24 7.85 -12.77
N ASP A 21 -12.87 7.07 -13.65
CA ASP A 21 -13.85 6.07 -13.24
C ASP A 21 -13.24 4.90 -12.46
N ASP A 22 -11.96 4.59 -12.69
CA ASP A 22 -11.25 3.59 -11.88
C ASP A 22 -10.94 4.14 -10.49
N LEU A 23 -10.59 5.41 -10.38
CA LEU A 23 -10.44 6.09 -9.09
C LEU A 23 -11.77 6.15 -8.32
N LYS A 24 -12.89 6.36 -9.00
CA LYS A 24 -14.24 6.24 -8.41
C LYS A 24 -14.52 4.81 -7.92
N ARG A 25 -14.13 3.79 -8.69
CA ARG A 25 -14.25 2.38 -8.27
C ARG A 25 -13.39 2.06 -7.05
N VAL A 26 -12.16 2.59 -6.99
CA VAL A 26 -11.29 2.48 -5.80
C VAL A 26 -11.98 3.09 -4.58
N ARG A 27 -12.56 4.28 -4.72
CA ARG A 27 -13.31 4.93 -3.63
C ARG A 27 -14.51 4.11 -3.16
N ALA A 28 -15.31 3.61 -4.10
CA ALA A 28 -16.47 2.77 -3.81
C ALA A 28 -16.06 1.47 -3.09
N MET A 29 -14.94 0.84 -3.49
CA MET A 29 -14.39 -0.32 -2.78
C MET A 29 -13.98 0.03 -1.35
N GLY A 30 -13.47 1.26 -1.13
CA GLY A 30 -13.15 1.78 0.18
C GLY A 30 -14.30 1.74 1.18
N GLU A 31 -15.54 1.98 0.73
CA GLU A 31 -16.72 1.95 1.60
C GLU A 31 -16.94 0.56 2.24
N ALA A 32 -16.61 -0.52 1.52
CA ALA A 32 -16.69 -1.88 2.04
C ALA A 32 -15.45 -2.28 2.85
N VAL A 33 -14.25 -1.86 2.42
CA VAL A 33 -12.98 -2.30 3.00
C VAL A 33 -12.63 -1.54 4.29
N LEU A 34 -12.82 -0.22 4.33
CA LEU A 34 -12.36 0.64 5.42
C LEU A 34 -12.92 0.28 6.80
N PRO A 35 -14.22 -0.09 6.96
CA PRO A 35 -14.76 -0.52 8.25
C PRO A 35 -14.09 -1.78 8.83
N ARG A 36 -13.45 -2.58 7.98
CA ARG A 36 -12.80 -3.84 8.35
C ARG A 36 -11.29 -3.83 8.05
N LEU A 37 -10.71 -2.65 7.85
CA LEU A 37 -9.31 -2.51 7.46
C LEU A 37 -8.36 -3.08 8.51
N ASP A 38 -8.65 -2.86 9.79
CA ASP A 38 -7.82 -3.37 10.89
C ASP A 38 -7.81 -4.91 10.90
N GLU A 39 -8.96 -5.56 10.67
CA GLU A 39 -9.06 -7.02 10.52
C GLU A 39 -8.24 -7.53 9.32
N ALA A 40 -8.29 -6.82 8.19
CA ALA A 40 -7.49 -7.17 7.02
C ALA A 40 -5.98 -7.01 7.27
N MET A 41 -5.58 -5.98 8.03
CA MET A 41 -4.17 -5.77 8.41
C MET A 41 -3.69 -6.84 9.40
N ASP A 42 -4.50 -7.24 10.36
CA ASP A 42 -4.18 -8.33 11.29
C ASP A 42 -3.91 -9.63 10.54
N ARG A 43 -4.81 -10.01 9.61
CA ARG A 43 -4.62 -11.19 8.76
C ARG A 43 -3.33 -11.11 7.94
N PHE A 44 -3.02 -9.94 7.38
CA PHE A 44 -1.78 -9.73 6.64
C PHE A 44 -0.53 -9.93 7.51
N TYR A 45 -0.52 -9.35 8.71
CA TYR A 45 0.62 -9.47 9.63
C TYR A 45 0.74 -10.84 10.30
N GLN A 46 -0.35 -11.60 10.41
CA GLN A 46 -0.30 -13.03 10.78
C GLN A 46 0.34 -13.88 9.68
N TRP A 47 0.09 -13.55 8.41
CA TRP A 47 0.69 -14.24 7.27
C TRP A 47 2.16 -13.87 7.06
N LEU A 48 2.54 -12.59 7.23
CA LEU A 48 3.86 -12.07 6.88
C LEU A 48 5.07 -12.89 7.38
N PRO A 49 5.08 -13.47 8.61
CA PRO A 49 6.16 -14.33 9.09
C PRO A 49 6.36 -15.64 8.30
N SER A 50 5.40 -16.03 7.46
CA SER A 50 5.50 -17.20 6.57
C SER A 50 6.47 -16.98 5.41
N LEU A 51 6.91 -15.74 5.17
CA LEU A 51 7.93 -15.41 4.16
C LEU A 51 9.32 -15.42 4.80
N PRO A 52 10.18 -16.42 4.54
CA PRO A 52 11.51 -16.47 5.15
C PRO A 52 12.36 -15.24 4.82
N SER A 53 12.15 -14.67 3.63
CA SER A 53 12.84 -13.47 3.13
C SER A 53 12.57 -12.19 3.93
N THR A 54 11.48 -12.12 4.71
CA THR A 54 11.19 -10.94 5.55
C THR A 54 11.90 -11.00 6.89
N ARG A 55 12.50 -12.14 7.26
CA ARG A 55 13.29 -12.31 8.49
C ARG A 55 14.59 -11.52 8.49
N ALA A 56 15.14 -11.26 7.31
CA ALA A 56 16.34 -10.44 7.13
C ALA A 56 16.03 -8.94 7.16
N CYS A 57 14.76 -8.53 7.13
CA CYS A 57 14.38 -7.13 7.24
C CYS A 57 14.54 -6.66 8.69
N SER A 58 15.25 -5.56 8.87
CA SER A 58 15.40 -4.90 10.17
C SER A 58 14.30 -3.84 10.34
N PRO A 59 13.24 -4.09 11.13
CA PRO A 59 12.18 -3.10 11.29
C PRO A 59 12.69 -1.88 12.06
N ALA A 60 12.47 -0.69 11.50
CA ALA A 60 12.82 0.58 12.15
C ALA A 60 11.90 0.93 13.33
N VAL A 61 10.69 0.38 13.36
CA VAL A 61 9.63 0.67 14.34
C VAL A 61 8.91 -0.61 14.79
N GLY A 62 8.21 -0.56 15.92
CA GLY A 62 7.49 -1.69 16.50
C GLY A 62 6.29 -2.17 15.67
N ALA A 63 5.78 -3.37 15.96
CA ALA A 63 4.69 -3.98 15.17
C ALA A 63 3.41 -3.14 15.11
N ALA A 64 3.00 -2.54 16.22
CA ALA A 64 1.81 -1.67 16.29
C ALA A 64 1.96 -0.43 15.39
N GLN A 65 3.10 0.25 15.45
CA GLN A 65 3.39 1.42 14.60
C GLN A 65 3.42 1.05 13.11
N ARG A 66 3.91 -0.15 12.76
CA ARG A 66 3.86 -0.63 11.37
C ARG A 66 2.42 -0.91 10.92
N ALA A 67 1.59 -1.46 11.79
CA ALA A 67 0.18 -1.72 11.48
C ALA A 67 -0.58 -0.42 11.25
N GLU A 68 -0.38 0.57 12.12
CA GLU A 68 -0.97 1.90 11.98
C GLU A 68 -0.52 2.61 10.68
N ALA A 69 0.78 2.58 10.37
CA ALA A 69 1.30 3.16 9.13
C ALA A 69 0.73 2.48 7.87
N GLN A 70 0.52 1.16 7.90
CA GLN A 70 -0.16 0.45 6.81
C GLN A 70 -1.63 0.84 6.70
N ALA A 71 -2.34 0.94 7.83
CA ALA A 71 -3.74 1.35 7.82
C ALA A 71 -3.90 2.77 7.25
N ALA A 72 -3.01 3.71 7.61
CA ALA A 72 -2.98 5.06 7.03
C ALA A 72 -2.76 5.03 5.51
N TYR A 73 -1.76 4.27 5.04
CA TYR A 73 -1.49 4.08 3.62
C TYR A 73 -2.72 3.57 2.84
N TRP A 74 -3.43 2.58 3.38
CA TRP A 74 -4.62 2.02 2.73
C TRP A 74 -5.82 2.96 2.79
N ARG A 75 -6.02 3.71 3.89
CA ARG A 75 -7.04 4.76 3.94
C ARG A 75 -6.83 5.81 2.87
N SER A 76 -5.59 6.24 2.69
CA SER A 76 -5.17 7.16 1.64
C SER A 76 -5.39 6.56 0.25
N PHE A 77 -5.05 5.29 0.02
CA PHE A 77 -5.30 4.58 -1.24
C PHE A 77 -6.79 4.54 -1.61
N PHE A 78 -7.64 4.15 -0.66
CA PHE A 78 -9.09 4.05 -0.86
C PHE A 78 -9.81 5.41 -0.95
N SER A 79 -9.11 6.54 -0.77
CA SER A 79 -9.69 7.86 -1.08
C SER A 79 -9.95 8.04 -2.59
N GLY A 80 -9.21 7.31 -3.44
CA GLY A 80 -9.23 7.46 -4.89
C GLY A 80 -8.75 8.83 -5.36
N VAL A 81 -7.91 9.53 -4.59
CA VAL A 81 -7.35 10.84 -4.94
C VAL A 81 -5.84 10.69 -5.15
N VAL A 82 -5.36 11.12 -6.32
CA VAL A 82 -3.93 11.13 -6.66
C VAL A 82 -3.46 12.59 -6.69
N ASP A 83 -3.04 13.08 -5.53
CA ASP A 83 -2.48 14.43 -5.35
C ASP A 83 -1.02 14.38 -4.87
N ALA A 84 -0.41 15.54 -4.64
CA ALA A 84 0.98 15.62 -4.22
C ALA A 84 1.23 14.93 -2.86
N ALA A 85 0.26 14.98 -1.94
CA ALA A 85 0.37 14.31 -0.64
C ALA A 85 0.30 12.78 -0.80
N TYR A 86 -0.59 12.30 -1.67
CA TYR A 86 -0.66 10.91 -2.06
C TYR A 86 0.69 10.45 -2.60
N LEU A 87 1.27 11.17 -3.56
CA LEU A 87 2.55 10.80 -4.17
C LEU A 87 3.70 10.78 -3.16
N ALA A 88 3.82 11.82 -2.33
CA ALA A 88 4.84 11.90 -1.30
C ALA A 88 4.79 10.71 -0.33
N GLU A 89 3.58 10.27 0.06
CA GLU A 89 3.41 9.08 0.90
C GLU A 89 3.88 7.79 0.19
N ARG A 90 3.67 7.65 -1.13
CA ARG A 90 4.10 6.45 -1.90
C ARG A 90 5.61 6.40 -2.05
N VAL A 91 6.24 7.56 -2.24
CA VAL A 91 7.71 7.69 -2.24
C VAL A 91 8.28 7.28 -0.89
N CYS A 92 7.76 7.86 0.20
CA CYS A 92 8.19 7.53 1.56
C CYS A 92 8.03 6.03 1.88
N ALA A 93 6.92 5.42 1.47
CA ALA A 93 6.70 3.99 1.63
C ALA A 93 7.72 3.16 0.83
N GLY A 94 7.98 3.52 -0.44
CA GLY A 94 8.99 2.86 -1.28
C GLY A 94 10.39 2.94 -0.69
N GLU A 95 10.82 4.13 -0.29
CA GLU A 95 12.11 4.37 0.38
C GLU A 95 12.24 3.57 1.68
N THR A 96 11.15 3.46 2.44
CA THR A 96 11.14 2.67 3.67
C THR A 96 11.39 1.19 3.38
N HIS A 97 10.73 0.62 2.37
CA HIS A 97 10.95 -0.78 1.98
C HIS A 97 12.37 -1.02 1.45
N ALA A 98 12.92 -0.07 0.67
CA ALA A 98 14.31 -0.12 0.21
C ALA A 98 15.29 -0.08 1.39
N ARG A 99 15.08 0.83 2.36
CA ARG A 99 15.93 1.01 3.53
C ARG A 99 15.98 -0.21 4.46
N ILE A 100 14.86 -0.92 4.64
CA ILE A 100 14.82 -2.16 5.44
C ILE A 100 15.31 -3.40 4.65
N GLY A 101 15.72 -3.23 3.39
CA GLY A 101 16.19 -4.31 2.53
C GLY A 101 15.10 -5.31 2.15
N LEU A 102 13.84 -4.88 2.02
CA LEU A 102 12.75 -5.79 1.64
C LEU A 102 12.94 -6.25 0.18
N PRO A 103 13.07 -7.56 -0.08
CA PRO A 103 13.21 -8.05 -1.45
C PRO A 103 11.95 -7.77 -2.27
N LEU A 104 12.11 -7.38 -3.55
CA LEU A 104 10.98 -7.09 -4.45
C LEU A 104 9.98 -8.26 -4.56
N SER A 105 10.47 -9.51 -4.55
CA SER A 105 9.61 -10.70 -4.53
C SER A 105 8.70 -10.74 -3.30
N SER A 106 9.20 -10.31 -2.15
CA SER A 106 8.43 -10.24 -0.90
C SER A 106 7.45 -9.07 -0.90
N TYR A 107 7.86 -7.94 -1.48
CA TYR A 107 6.98 -6.79 -1.69
C TYR A 107 5.77 -7.15 -2.55
N PHE A 108 5.98 -7.79 -3.72
CA PHE A 108 4.89 -8.21 -4.61
C PHE A 108 4.01 -9.31 -4.01
N ALA A 109 4.60 -10.29 -3.31
CA ALA A 109 3.84 -11.29 -2.57
C ALA A 109 2.94 -10.63 -1.51
N GLY A 110 3.46 -9.59 -0.83
CA GLY A 110 2.70 -8.81 0.12
C GLY A 110 1.53 -8.04 -0.50
N SER A 111 1.73 -7.43 -1.67
CA SER A 111 0.64 -6.75 -2.39
C SER A 111 -0.49 -7.71 -2.76
N THR A 112 -0.14 -8.87 -3.33
CA THR A 112 -1.12 -9.90 -3.72
C THR A 112 -1.89 -10.45 -2.50
N THR A 113 -1.20 -10.70 -1.40
CA THR A 113 -1.83 -11.24 -0.19
C THR A 113 -2.79 -10.23 0.44
N ARG A 114 -2.45 -8.94 0.46
CA ARG A 114 -3.38 -7.90 0.95
C ARG A 114 -4.66 -7.83 0.13
N SER A 115 -4.58 -7.94 -1.20
CA SER A 115 -5.79 -7.98 -2.04
C SER A 115 -6.71 -9.15 -1.65
N ARG A 116 -6.15 -10.30 -1.25
CA ARG A 116 -6.94 -11.42 -0.73
C ARG A 116 -7.53 -11.14 0.65
N CYS A 117 -6.80 -10.45 1.53
CA CYS A 117 -7.32 -10.01 2.82
C CYS A 117 -8.54 -9.08 2.64
N PHE A 118 -8.51 -8.18 1.65
CA PHE A 118 -9.64 -7.31 1.32
C PHE A 118 -10.82 -8.04 0.70
N ALA A 119 -10.59 -9.08 -0.10
CA ALA A 119 -11.66 -9.88 -0.68
C ALA A 119 -12.35 -10.85 0.31
N ALA A 120 -11.72 -11.08 1.47
CA ALA A 120 -12.20 -11.99 2.50
C ALA A 120 -12.92 -11.28 3.66
N ILE A 121 -13.23 -10.00 3.48
CA ILE A 121 -14.01 -9.14 4.37
C ILE A 121 -15.17 -8.52 3.58
#